data_AF-A0A2D5S6Y3-F1
#
_entry.id   AF-A0A2D5S6Y3-F1
#
_cell.length_a   1.000
_cell.length_b   1.000
_cell.length_c   1.000
_cell.angle_alpha   90.00
_cell.angle_beta   90.00
_cell.angle_gamma   90.00
#
_symmetry.space_group_name_H-M   'P 1'
#
loop_
_entity.id
_entity.type
_entity.pdbx_description
1 polymer ?
#
loop_
_entity_poly.entity_id
_entity_poly.type
_entity_poly.pdbx_seq_one_letter_code
_entity_poly.pdbx_strand_id
1 'polypeptide(L)'
;MLVVGAFGLVSPVVADSTADLTVAKGSVATVELVVEISTTFGTDTDSGSVTQSFTGIGSAVVDSNMPPFASLDLPTLQFDLGSASFGFQFFCLPIIGCQSLNVTVSNFMIGLDAGGVSGDVVNGIANFPKAPFVSSFDYEVTGLADIVGSNVVPEIYPFSTAVTEASGLLIVSDIEIEPIVFEIPPEDLPVGVGPVVITANVDLSQATMVGELVEQPNDCPGDFNDDGVVNGADFGAILAAWGACAGCPEDLNGDGIVSGADVGAFLALWGPCP
;
A
#
# COMPACT_ATOMS: atom_id res chain seq x y z
N MET A 1 10.65 49.81 -14.74
CA MET A 1 10.04 49.53 -13.43
C MET A 1 9.67 48.06 -13.44
N LEU A 2 10.56 47.24 -12.91
CA LEU A 2 10.53 45.79 -13.00
C LEU A 2 9.56 45.27 -11.94
N VAL A 3 8.49 44.60 -12.35
CA VAL A 3 7.60 43.86 -11.44
C VAL A 3 8.29 42.55 -11.14
N VAL A 4 8.89 42.43 -9.95
CA VAL A 4 9.37 41.14 -9.44
C VAL A 4 8.16 40.49 -8.77
N GLY A 5 7.59 39.49 -9.44
CA GLY A 5 6.62 38.59 -8.83
C GLY A 5 7.32 37.78 -7.74
N ALA A 6 6.74 37.77 -6.55
CA ALA A 6 7.15 36.87 -5.49
C ALA A 6 6.88 35.44 -5.97
N PHE A 7 7.95 34.71 -6.29
CA PHE A 7 7.91 33.26 -6.31
C PHE A 7 7.66 32.83 -4.86
N GLY A 8 6.48 32.29 -4.58
CA GLY A 8 6.26 31.49 -3.39
C GLY A 8 7.25 30.34 -3.43
N LEU A 9 8.20 30.34 -2.50
CA LEU A 9 8.99 29.15 -2.22
C LEU A 9 7.99 28.12 -1.71
N VAL A 10 7.84 27.01 -2.45
CA VAL A 10 7.13 25.83 -1.96
C VAL A 10 7.95 25.38 -0.74
N SER A 11 7.35 25.45 0.45
CA SER A 11 7.99 24.92 1.65
C SER A 11 8.31 23.45 1.40
N PRO A 12 9.49 22.94 1.81
CA PRO A 12 9.64 21.50 1.95
C PRO A 12 8.53 21.02 2.89
N VAL A 13 7.95 19.86 2.63
CA VAL A 13 6.94 19.24 3.51
C VAL A 13 7.60 19.11 4.90
N VAL A 14 7.21 19.97 5.85
CA VAL A 14 7.67 19.97 7.25
C VAL A 14 6.57 19.44 8.17
N ALA A 15 5.36 19.22 7.66
CA ALA A 15 4.23 18.66 8.40
C ALA A 15 3.79 17.31 7.85
N ASP A 16 3.32 16.45 8.76
CA ASP A 16 2.69 15.19 8.42
C ASP A 16 1.59 15.42 7.39
N SER A 17 1.53 14.57 6.38
CA SER A 17 0.63 14.76 5.26
C SER A 17 -0.13 13.50 4.96
N THR A 18 -1.30 13.66 4.36
CA THR A 18 -2.12 12.55 3.89
C THR A 18 -2.32 12.62 2.39
N ALA A 19 -2.54 11.48 1.76
CA ALA A 19 -2.89 11.41 0.35
C ALA A 19 -3.87 10.27 0.08
N ASP A 20 -4.94 10.59 -0.65
CA ASP A 20 -5.80 9.57 -1.26
C ASP A 20 -5.14 9.10 -2.57
N LEU A 21 -4.75 7.83 -2.59
CA LEU A 21 -4.02 7.21 -3.69
C LEU A 21 -4.99 6.58 -4.68
N THR A 22 -4.71 6.78 -5.97
CA THR A 22 -5.38 6.07 -7.07
C THR A 22 -4.38 5.56 -8.09
N VAL A 23 -4.66 4.40 -8.69
CA VAL A 23 -3.83 3.87 -9.78
C VAL A 23 -3.85 4.83 -10.97
N ALA A 24 -2.67 5.28 -11.38
CA ALA A 24 -2.48 6.20 -12.48
C ALA A 24 -2.94 5.58 -13.80
N LYS A 25 -3.50 6.42 -14.67
CA LYS A 25 -3.92 5.98 -15.99
C LYS A 25 -2.72 5.46 -16.79
N GLY A 26 -2.86 4.26 -17.35
CA GLY A 26 -1.83 3.62 -18.16
C GLY A 26 -0.96 2.64 -17.39
N SER A 27 -1.10 2.57 -16.05
CA SER A 27 -0.54 1.47 -15.27
C SER A 27 -1.14 0.13 -15.69
N VAL A 28 -0.30 -0.89 -15.68
CA VAL A 28 -0.67 -2.26 -16.00
C VAL A 28 -0.13 -3.22 -14.95
N ALA A 29 -0.87 -4.30 -14.74
CA ALA A 29 -0.45 -5.43 -13.93
C ALA A 29 -0.23 -6.62 -14.86
N THR A 30 0.81 -7.40 -14.63
CA THR A 30 0.98 -8.70 -15.27
C THR A 30 0.66 -9.78 -14.26
N VAL A 31 -0.36 -10.59 -14.55
CA VAL A 31 -0.73 -11.75 -13.75
C VAL A 31 -0.27 -12.99 -14.50
N GLU A 32 0.63 -13.75 -13.90
CA GLU A 32 0.99 -15.09 -14.35
C GLU A 32 0.40 -16.12 -13.40
N LEU A 33 -0.31 -17.09 -13.96
CA LEU A 33 -0.72 -18.28 -13.25
C LEU A 33 0.18 -19.44 -13.67
N VAL A 34 0.79 -20.09 -12.70
CA VAL A 34 1.52 -21.34 -12.85
C VAL A 34 0.71 -22.44 -12.20
N VAL A 35 0.41 -23.50 -12.93
CA VAL A 35 -0.36 -24.63 -12.43
C VAL A 35 0.51 -25.88 -12.54
N GLU A 36 0.77 -26.51 -11.40
CA GLU A 36 1.48 -27.77 -11.29
C GLU A 36 0.54 -28.87 -10.85
N ILE A 37 0.44 -29.95 -11.63
CA ILE A 37 -0.39 -31.11 -11.34
C ILE A 37 0.52 -32.31 -11.13
N SER A 38 0.50 -32.85 -9.91
CA SER A 38 1.15 -34.12 -9.63
C SER A 38 0.18 -35.28 -9.83
N THR A 39 0.63 -36.39 -10.43
CA THR A 39 -0.15 -37.63 -10.58
C THR A 39 0.71 -38.84 -10.25
N THR A 40 0.11 -40.03 -10.19
CA THR A 40 0.88 -41.29 -10.05
C THR A 40 1.83 -41.58 -11.22
N PHE A 41 1.66 -40.88 -12.36
CA PHE A 41 2.48 -41.08 -13.56
C PHE A 41 3.59 -40.03 -13.72
N GLY A 42 3.59 -38.99 -12.89
CA GLY A 42 4.52 -37.88 -12.96
C GLY A 42 3.85 -36.54 -12.65
N THR A 43 4.66 -35.51 -12.60
CA THR A 43 4.24 -34.11 -12.43
C THR A 43 4.34 -33.40 -13.77
N ASP A 44 3.36 -32.56 -14.06
CA ASP A 44 3.37 -31.68 -15.23
C ASP A 44 3.00 -30.26 -14.81
N THR A 45 3.62 -29.28 -15.45
CA THR A 45 3.51 -27.86 -15.09
C THR A 45 3.30 -27.05 -16.35
N ASP A 46 2.33 -26.16 -16.31
CA ASP A 46 2.06 -25.21 -17.38
C ASP A 46 1.81 -23.82 -16.79
N SER A 47 2.09 -22.78 -17.56
CA SER A 47 1.88 -21.40 -17.12
C SER A 47 1.28 -20.53 -18.22
N GLY A 48 0.55 -19.51 -17.80
CA GLY A 48 -0.04 -18.52 -18.68
C GLY A 48 0.00 -17.16 -18.02
N SER A 49 0.23 -16.12 -18.81
CA SER A 49 0.26 -14.74 -18.31
C SER A 49 -0.62 -13.81 -19.12
N VAL A 50 -1.14 -12.80 -18.44
CA VAL A 50 -1.90 -11.71 -19.03
C VAL A 50 -1.40 -10.38 -18.47
N THR A 51 -1.20 -9.41 -19.34
CA THR A 51 -0.96 -8.02 -18.94
C THR A 51 -2.21 -7.23 -19.21
N GLN A 52 -2.71 -6.52 -18.20
CA GLN A 52 -3.96 -5.78 -18.28
C GLN A 52 -3.92 -4.49 -17.50
N SER A 53 -4.79 -3.55 -17.89
CA SER A 53 -5.12 -2.42 -17.03
C SER A 53 -5.92 -2.91 -15.82
N PHE A 54 -5.77 -2.20 -14.72
CA PHE A 54 -6.44 -2.50 -13.47
C PHE A 54 -6.79 -1.18 -12.76
N THR A 55 -7.57 -1.25 -11.69
CA THR A 55 -7.83 -0.07 -10.84
C THR A 55 -7.35 -0.34 -9.42
N GLY A 56 -7.20 0.71 -8.64
CA GLY A 56 -6.81 0.57 -7.25
C GLY A 56 -6.91 1.88 -6.52
N ILE A 57 -7.13 1.75 -5.22
CA ILE A 57 -7.30 2.86 -4.29
C ILE A 57 -6.45 2.60 -3.06
N GLY A 58 -6.08 3.65 -2.37
CA GLY A 58 -5.44 3.56 -1.07
C GLY A 58 -5.46 4.90 -0.37
N SER A 59 -4.97 4.90 0.85
CA SER A 59 -4.75 6.10 1.64
C SER A 59 -3.34 6.01 2.20
N ALA A 60 -2.61 7.12 2.16
CA ALA A 60 -1.29 7.23 2.73
C ALA A 60 -1.26 8.30 3.82
N VAL A 61 -0.51 8.04 4.89
CA VAL A 61 -0.05 9.04 5.83
C VAL A 61 1.47 9.02 5.77
N VAL A 62 2.09 10.19 5.66
CA VAL A 62 3.55 10.33 5.56
C VAL A 62 4.05 11.22 6.68
N ASP A 63 5.08 10.75 7.38
CA ASP A 63 5.80 11.51 8.42
C ASP A 63 6.91 12.36 7.80
N SER A 64 6.95 13.64 8.14
CA SER A 64 7.83 14.64 7.55
C SER A 64 9.08 14.99 8.36
N ASN A 65 9.73 14.04 9.05
CA ASN A 65 11.00 14.33 9.76
C ASN A 65 12.28 14.41 8.87
N MET A 66 12.15 14.88 7.61
CA MET A 66 13.16 15.21 6.54
C MET A 66 13.40 14.22 5.36
N PRO A 67 13.81 14.70 4.15
CA PRO A 67 13.20 14.34 2.85
C PRO A 67 13.37 12.93 2.27
N PRO A 68 12.40 12.49 1.42
CA PRO A 68 11.11 13.13 1.17
C PRO A 68 10.10 12.84 2.29
N PHE A 69 10.23 11.70 2.97
CA PHE A 69 9.43 11.24 4.12
C PHE A 69 10.29 10.34 5.01
N ALA A 70 9.99 10.27 6.31
CA ALA A 70 10.65 9.37 7.25
C ALA A 70 9.98 7.98 7.30
N SER A 71 8.66 7.96 7.18
CA SER A 71 7.84 6.75 7.14
C SER A 71 6.67 6.92 6.16
N LEU A 72 6.06 5.79 5.81
CA LEU A 72 4.83 5.74 5.05
C LEU A 72 3.90 4.75 5.76
N ASP A 73 2.74 5.23 6.14
CA ASP A 73 1.64 4.40 6.60
C ASP A 73 0.61 4.27 5.49
N LEU A 74 0.13 3.05 5.30
CA LEU A 74 -0.93 2.71 4.35
C LEU A 74 -2.10 2.11 5.11
N PRO A 75 -3.01 2.92 5.69
CA PRO A 75 -4.22 2.41 6.34
C PRO A 75 -5.09 1.58 5.39
N THR A 76 -5.08 1.94 4.10
CA THR A 76 -5.78 1.21 3.04
C THR A 76 -4.90 1.13 1.80
N LEU A 77 -4.90 -0.03 1.15
CA LEU A 77 -4.33 -0.25 -0.16
C LEU A 77 -5.11 -1.41 -0.80
N GLN A 78 -5.63 -1.20 -2.00
CA GLN A 78 -6.45 -2.19 -2.69
C GLN A 78 -6.28 -2.07 -4.20
N PHE A 79 -6.14 -3.21 -4.85
CA PHE A 79 -6.05 -3.39 -6.29
C PHE A 79 -7.19 -4.27 -6.77
N ASP A 80 -7.91 -3.80 -7.79
CA ASP A 80 -8.91 -4.55 -8.54
C ASP A 80 -8.31 -4.92 -9.90
N LEU A 81 -7.87 -6.18 -9.99
CA LEU A 81 -7.30 -6.80 -11.18
C LEU A 81 -8.40 -7.35 -12.12
N GLY A 82 -9.68 -7.15 -11.82
CA GLY A 82 -10.77 -7.49 -12.73
C GLY A 82 -10.87 -8.99 -13.04
N SER A 83 -10.75 -9.35 -14.32
CA SER A 83 -10.95 -10.73 -14.79
C SER A 83 -9.95 -11.13 -15.87
N ALA A 84 -9.56 -12.39 -15.86
CA ALA A 84 -8.61 -12.99 -16.80
C ALA A 84 -8.95 -14.45 -17.08
N SER A 85 -8.62 -14.93 -18.28
CA SER A 85 -8.79 -16.34 -18.66
C SER A 85 -7.47 -16.90 -19.17
N PHE A 86 -7.14 -18.10 -18.70
CA PHE A 86 -5.91 -18.82 -18.98
C PHE A 86 -6.26 -20.20 -19.54
N GLY A 87 -5.58 -20.62 -20.59
CA GLY A 87 -5.73 -21.94 -21.18
C GLY A 87 -4.42 -22.72 -21.03
N PHE A 88 -4.48 -23.85 -20.34
CA PHE A 88 -3.36 -24.73 -20.06
C PHE A 88 -3.49 -26.06 -20.77
N GLN A 89 -2.36 -26.72 -21.02
CA GLN A 89 -2.27 -28.05 -21.62
C GLN A 89 -1.34 -28.97 -20.82
N PHE A 90 -1.91 -30.06 -20.29
CA PHE A 90 -1.19 -31.03 -19.47
C PHE A 90 -1.16 -32.42 -20.13
N PHE A 91 -0.22 -33.23 -19.66
CA PHE A 91 -0.04 -34.66 -19.95
C PHE A 91 -0.14 -34.97 -21.45
N CYS A 92 0.59 -34.22 -22.27
CA CYS A 92 0.61 -34.33 -23.72
C CYS A 92 1.15 -35.69 -24.21
N LEU A 93 0.30 -36.48 -24.89
CA LEU A 93 0.69 -37.78 -25.46
C LEU A 93 0.72 -37.74 -27.01
N PRO A 94 1.71 -38.40 -27.67
CA PRO A 94 1.90 -38.30 -29.12
C PRO A 94 0.71 -38.66 -30.01
N ILE A 95 -0.24 -39.46 -29.52
CA ILE A 95 -1.41 -39.96 -30.30
C ILE A 95 -2.72 -39.33 -29.80
N ILE A 96 -2.81 -39.00 -28.52
CA ILE A 96 -4.06 -38.60 -27.85
C ILE A 96 -4.15 -37.07 -27.71
N GLY A 97 -3.03 -36.35 -27.90
CA GLY A 97 -2.96 -34.91 -27.68
C GLY A 97 -2.78 -34.56 -26.20
N CYS A 98 -2.94 -33.29 -25.87
CA CYS A 98 -2.87 -32.79 -24.51
C CYS A 98 -4.26 -32.67 -23.88
N GLN A 99 -4.29 -32.73 -22.56
CA GLN A 99 -5.48 -32.47 -21.78
C GLN A 99 -5.59 -30.98 -21.51
N SER A 100 -6.69 -30.36 -21.93
CA SER A 100 -6.89 -28.92 -21.76
C SER A 100 -7.58 -28.59 -20.45
N LEU A 101 -7.08 -27.55 -19.78
CA LEU A 101 -7.68 -26.94 -18.60
C LEU A 101 -7.80 -25.45 -18.87
N ASN A 102 -9.01 -24.90 -18.82
CA ASN A 102 -9.19 -23.45 -18.89
C ASN A 102 -9.59 -22.95 -17.50
N VAL A 103 -8.92 -21.90 -17.05
CA VAL A 103 -9.19 -21.24 -15.77
C VAL A 103 -9.56 -19.79 -16.06
N THR A 104 -10.75 -19.38 -15.65
CA THR A 104 -11.16 -17.99 -15.63
C THR A 104 -11.20 -17.51 -14.20
N VAL A 105 -10.52 -16.40 -13.93
CA VAL A 105 -10.55 -15.70 -12.65
C VAL A 105 -11.32 -14.41 -12.85
N SER A 106 -12.21 -14.06 -11.92
CA SER A 106 -13.00 -12.84 -11.95
C SER A 106 -13.09 -12.21 -10.57
N ASN A 107 -13.43 -10.91 -10.52
CA ASN A 107 -13.47 -10.11 -9.29
C ASN A 107 -12.17 -10.26 -8.47
N PHE A 108 -11.02 -10.28 -9.15
CA PHE A 108 -9.75 -10.51 -8.48
C PHE A 108 -9.26 -9.25 -7.77
N MET A 109 -9.38 -9.28 -6.45
CA MET A 109 -8.98 -8.21 -5.56
C MET A 109 -7.75 -8.62 -4.74
N ILE A 110 -6.84 -7.67 -4.52
CA ILE A 110 -5.72 -7.80 -3.59
C ILE A 110 -5.70 -6.52 -2.76
N GLY A 111 -5.72 -6.61 -1.44
CA GLY A 111 -5.60 -5.41 -0.61
C GLY A 111 -5.13 -5.71 0.79
N LEU A 112 -4.79 -4.66 1.54
CA LEU A 112 -4.46 -4.78 2.95
C LEU A 112 -5.71 -5.08 3.79
N ASP A 113 -5.54 -5.91 4.81
CA ASP A 113 -6.56 -6.17 5.81
C ASP A 113 -6.78 -4.92 6.70
N ALA A 114 -7.85 -4.95 7.50
CA ALA A 114 -8.16 -3.93 8.47
C ALA A 114 -6.96 -3.65 9.40
N GLY A 115 -6.58 -2.37 9.50
CA GLY A 115 -5.42 -1.91 10.28
C GLY A 115 -4.23 -1.48 9.42
N GLY A 116 -4.21 -1.83 8.13
CA GLY A 116 -3.21 -1.35 7.19
C GLY A 116 -1.79 -1.78 7.54
N VAL A 117 -0.81 -0.99 7.11
CA VAL A 117 0.61 -1.21 7.41
C VAL A 117 1.32 0.12 7.70
N SER A 118 2.45 0.02 8.38
CA SER A 118 3.40 1.12 8.61
C SER A 118 4.80 0.63 8.24
N GLY A 119 5.58 1.50 7.61
CA GLY A 119 6.91 1.16 7.13
C GLY A 119 7.86 2.36 7.12
N ASP A 120 9.11 2.11 7.48
CA ASP A 120 10.17 3.10 7.40
C ASP A 120 10.52 3.38 5.93
N VAL A 121 10.77 4.66 5.61
CA VAL A 121 11.21 5.09 4.28
C VAL A 121 12.72 5.33 4.32
N VAL A 122 13.46 4.52 3.56
CA VAL A 122 14.92 4.63 3.48
C VAL A 122 15.32 4.78 2.02
N ASN A 123 15.98 5.89 1.68
CA ASN A 123 16.39 6.22 0.31
C ASN A 123 15.24 6.16 -0.72
N GLY A 124 14.04 6.61 -0.31
CA GLY A 124 12.86 6.63 -1.19
C GLY A 124 12.19 5.26 -1.37
N ILE A 125 12.49 4.28 -0.54
CA ILE A 125 11.83 2.97 -0.53
C ILE A 125 11.15 2.78 0.82
N ALA A 126 9.82 2.63 0.82
CA ALA A 126 9.07 2.20 1.99
C ALA A 126 9.14 0.67 2.10
N ASN A 127 9.47 0.17 3.29
CA ASN A 127 9.60 -1.26 3.55
C ASN A 127 8.61 -1.71 4.61
N PHE A 128 7.78 -2.69 4.27
CA PHE A 128 6.74 -3.23 5.14
C PHE A 128 7.08 -4.68 5.46
N PRO A 129 7.73 -4.99 6.60
CA PRO A 129 8.22 -6.33 6.88
C PRO A 129 7.10 -7.35 7.18
N LYS A 130 5.91 -6.88 7.53
CA LYS A 130 4.74 -7.69 7.87
C LYS A 130 3.46 -7.00 7.41
N ALA A 131 3.08 -7.20 6.16
CA ALA A 131 1.86 -6.66 5.62
C ALA A 131 0.75 -7.72 5.61
N PRO A 132 -0.39 -7.48 6.27
CA PRO A 132 -1.53 -8.38 6.21
C PRO A 132 -2.29 -8.11 4.92
N PHE A 133 -2.06 -8.92 3.90
CA PHE A 133 -2.83 -8.86 2.66
C PHE A 133 -3.99 -9.85 2.71
N VAL A 134 -5.08 -9.47 2.06
CA VAL A 134 -6.22 -10.34 1.76
C VAL A 134 -6.43 -10.27 0.26
N SER A 135 -6.32 -11.44 -0.39
CA SER A 135 -6.75 -11.60 -1.77
C SER A 135 -8.11 -12.26 -1.82
N SER A 136 -8.94 -11.88 -2.79
CA SER A 136 -10.23 -12.53 -3.03
C SER A 136 -10.52 -12.61 -4.51
N PHE A 137 -11.08 -13.72 -4.96
CA PHE A 137 -11.39 -13.93 -6.37
C PHE A 137 -12.46 -15.01 -6.53
N ASP A 138 -13.21 -14.89 -7.61
CA ASP A 138 -14.08 -15.93 -8.13
C ASP A 138 -13.34 -16.69 -9.24
N TYR A 139 -13.57 -17.99 -9.35
CA TYR A 139 -12.94 -18.82 -10.37
C TYR A 139 -13.93 -19.77 -11.03
N GLU A 140 -13.72 -19.99 -12.32
CA GLU A 140 -14.38 -21.00 -13.13
C GLU A 140 -13.31 -21.81 -13.87
N VAL A 141 -13.35 -23.12 -13.70
CA VAL A 141 -12.45 -24.08 -14.36
C VAL A 141 -13.29 -24.94 -15.29
N THR A 142 -12.82 -25.15 -16.52
CA THR A 142 -13.47 -26.03 -17.50
C THR A 142 -12.47 -26.92 -18.22
N GLY A 143 -12.95 -28.03 -18.78
CA GLY A 143 -12.15 -28.97 -19.58
C GLY A 143 -11.87 -30.26 -18.82
N LEU A 144 -10.73 -30.35 -18.15
CA LEU A 144 -10.37 -31.49 -17.31
C LEU A 144 -11.30 -31.68 -16.10
N ALA A 145 -11.82 -30.57 -15.58
CA ALA A 145 -12.83 -30.52 -14.55
C ALA A 145 -13.71 -29.29 -14.79
N ASP A 146 -14.97 -29.38 -14.35
CA ASP A 146 -15.90 -28.24 -14.36
C ASP A 146 -16.16 -27.83 -12.91
N ILE A 147 -15.55 -26.73 -12.48
CA ILE A 147 -15.59 -26.26 -11.10
C ILE A 147 -15.85 -24.75 -11.11
N VAL A 148 -16.72 -24.28 -10.21
CA VAL A 148 -16.94 -22.85 -9.97
C VAL A 148 -16.87 -22.59 -8.48
N GLY A 149 -16.23 -21.51 -8.07
CA GLY A 149 -16.10 -21.16 -6.67
C GLY A 149 -15.58 -19.75 -6.45
N SER A 150 -15.35 -19.44 -5.18
CA SER A 150 -14.81 -18.17 -4.70
C SER A 150 -13.85 -18.45 -3.56
N ASN A 151 -12.73 -17.74 -3.49
CA ASN A 151 -11.78 -17.86 -2.40
C ASN A 151 -11.45 -16.49 -1.80
N VAL A 152 -11.09 -16.51 -0.51
CA VAL A 152 -10.51 -15.39 0.22
C VAL A 152 -9.28 -15.92 0.94
N VAL A 153 -8.11 -15.35 0.65
CA VAL A 153 -6.82 -15.85 1.14
C VAL A 153 -6.13 -14.73 1.92
N PRO A 154 -6.18 -14.78 3.27
CA PRO A 154 -5.41 -13.88 4.11
C PRO A 154 -3.97 -14.37 4.26
N GLU A 155 -3.00 -13.50 4.00
CA GLU A 155 -1.58 -13.78 4.08
C GLU A 155 -0.84 -12.64 4.78
N ILE A 156 0.30 -12.96 5.41
CA ILE A 156 1.19 -11.95 5.98
C ILE A 156 2.56 -12.14 5.35
N TYR A 157 2.98 -11.18 4.54
CA TYR A 157 4.27 -11.22 3.85
C TYR A 157 4.91 -9.83 3.79
N PRO A 158 6.23 -9.72 3.59
CA PRO A 158 6.87 -8.44 3.41
C PRO A 158 6.62 -7.88 2.01
N PHE A 159 6.48 -6.57 1.87
CA PHE A 159 6.49 -5.91 0.57
C PHE A 159 7.22 -4.56 0.65
N SER A 160 7.61 -4.03 -0.50
CA SER A 160 8.22 -2.72 -0.62
C SER A 160 7.61 -1.92 -1.76
N THR A 161 7.82 -0.61 -1.73
CA THR A 161 7.42 0.29 -2.80
C THR A 161 8.35 1.49 -2.84
N ALA A 162 8.63 1.98 -4.04
CA ALA A 162 9.27 3.26 -4.22
C ALA A 162 8.29 4.39 -3.91
N VAL A 163 8.75 5.38 -3.16
CA VAL A 163 7.98 6.54 -2.73
C VAL A 163 8.72 7.80 -3.13
N THR A 164 8.04 8.70 -3.82
CA THR A 164 8.60 9.98 -4.26
C THR A 164 7.57 11.09 -4.13
N GLU A 165 8.04 12.29 -3.81
CA GLU A 165 7.23 13.51 -3.90
C GLU A 165 7.60 14.27 -5.17
N ALA A 166 6.60 14.70 -5.93
CA ALA A 166 6.81 15.59 -7.05
C ALA A 166 5.63 16.54 -7.25
N SER A 167 5.90 17.84 -7.08
CA SER A 167 4.92 18.92 -7.32
C SER A 167 3.67 18.82 -6.43
N GLY A 168 3.84 18.41 -5.17
CA GLY A 168 2.75 18.22 -4.21
C GLY A 168 1.98 16.90 -4.39
N LEU A 169 2.48 16.00 -5.23
CA LEU A 169 1.91 14.66 -5.39
C LEU A 169 2.79 13.62 -4.69
N LEU A 170 2.16 12.75 -3.92
CA LEU A 170 2.74 11.49 -3.49
C LEU A 170 2.66 10.50 -4.66
N ILE A 171 3.80 9.93 -5.03
CA ILE A 171 3.92 8.90 -6.05
C ILE A 171 4.42 7.62 -5.37
N VAL A 172 3.66 6.54 -5.53
CA VAL A 172 3.97 5.20 -5.03
C VAL A 172 4.10 4.27 -6.23
N SER A 173 5.28 3.69 -6.45
CA SER A 173 5.59 2.85 -7.62
C SER A 173 6.40 1.61 -7.25
N ASP A 174 6.71 0.77 -8.24
CA ASP A 174 7.55 -0.42 -8.05
C ASP A 174 7.05 -1.29 -6.89
N ILE A 175 5.74 -1.56 -6.89
CA ILE A 175 5.09 -2.32 -5.83
C ILE A 175 5.41 -3.79 -6.06
N GLU A 176 6.16 -4.40 -5.14
CA GLU A 176 6.60 -5.79 -5.24
C GLU A 176 5.86 -6.63 -4.21
N ILE A 177 4.98 -7.53 -4.65
CA ILE A 177 4.23 -8.46 -3.78
C ILE A 177 4.70 -9.90 -3.97
N GLU A 178 4.59 -10.70 -2.91
CA GLU A 178 4.93 -12.12 -2.96
C GLU A 178 3.91 -12.92 -3.78
N PRO A 179 4.31 -14.05 -4.39
CA PRO A 179 3.39 -14.94 -5.08
C PRO A 179 2.34 -15.51 -4.14
N ILE A 180 1.09 -15.53 -4.59
CA ILE A 180 0.00 -16.18 -3.87
C ILE A 180 0.02 -17.66 -4.25
N VAL A 181 0.16 -18.55 -3.28
CA VAL A 181 0.23 -19.99 -3.51
C VAL A 181 -0.97 -20.69 -2.91
N PHE A 182 -1.69 -21.44 -3.75
CA PHE A 182 -2.83 -22.24 -3.36
C PHE A 182 -2.57 -23.71 -3.68
N GLU A 183 -2.81 -24.59 -2.71
CA GLU A 183 -2.67 -26.03 -2.88
C GLU A 183 -4.04 -26.70 -2.68
N ILE A 184 -4.45 -27.49 -3.68
CA ILE A 184 -5.60 -28.38 -3.55
C ILE A 184 -5.07 -29.74 -3.11
N PRO A 185 -5.48 -30.23 -1.93
CA PRO A 185 -4.95 -31.47 -1.42
C PRO A 185 -5.53 -32.66 -2.19
N PRO A 186 -4.79 -33.79 -2.28
CA PRO A 186 -5.20 -34.95 -3.09
C PRO A 186 -6.57 -35.55 -2.71
N GLU A 187 -6.98 -35.44 -1.45
CA GLU A 187 -8.28 -35.94 -0.97
C GLU A 187 -9.49 -35.27 -1.60
N ASP A 188 -9.33 -34.02 -2.07
CA ASP A 188 -10.37 -33.23 -2.73
C ASP A 188 -10.37 -33.44 -4.25
N LEU A 189 -9.47 -34.29 -4.76
CA LEU A 189 -9.24 -34.51 -6.18
C LEU A 189 -9.66 -35.94 -6.61
N PRO A 190 -9.94 -36.15 -7.91
CA PRO A 190 -10.24 -37.48 -8.44
C PRO A 190 -9.12 -38.49 -8.15
N VAL A 191 -9.50 -39.75 -7.97
CA VAL A 191 -8.54 -40.83 -7.67
C VAL A 191 -7.41 -40.89 -8.70
N GLY A 192 -6.16 -40.88 -8.22
CA GLY A 192 -4.96 -40.93 -9.06
C GLY A 192 -4.35 -39.56 -9.39
N VAL A 193 -5.02 -38.46 -9.02
CA VAL A 193 -4.46 -37.11 -9.03
C VAL A 193 -3.84 -36.85 -7.65
N GLY A 194 -2.59 -36.41 -7.64
CA GLY A 194 -1.87 -35.92 -6.47
C GLY A 194 -2.19 -34.45 -6.21
N PRO A 195 -1.37 -33.71 -5.44
CA PRO A 195 -1.64 -32.32 -5.14
C PRO A 195 -1.60 -31.47 -6.42
N VAL A 196 -2.47 -30.46 -6.46
CA VAL A 196 -2.45 -29.41 -7.48
C VAL A 196 -2.01 -28.13 -6.81
N VAL A 197 -0.88 -27.59 -7.26
CA VAL A 197 -0.34 -26.32 -6.77
C VAL A 197 -0.59 -25.26 -7.82
N ILE A 198 -1.21 -24.16 -7.40
CA ILE A 198 -1.52 -23.00 -8.23
C ILE A 198 -0.77 -21.82 -7.62
N THR A 199 0.12 -21.21 -8.40
CA THR A 199 0.86 -20.02 -8.01
C THR A 199 0.43 -18.86 -8.88
N ALA A 200 -0.02 -17.77 -8.26
CA ALA A 200 -0.29 -16.51 -8.93
C ALA A 200 0.84 -15.53 -8.67
N ASN A 201 1.66 -15.26 -9.69
CA ASN A 201 2.65 -14.20 -9.67
C ASN A 201 1.98 -12.92 -10.19
N VAL A 202 1.93 -11.88 -9.36
CA VAL A 202 1.34 -10.59 -9.74
C VAL A 202 2.45 -9.54 -9.75
N ASP A 203 2.82 -9.11 -10.96
CA ASP A 203 3.82 -8.08 -11.18
C ASP A 203 3.12 -6.70 -11.31
N LEU A 204 3.38 -5.85 -10.32
CA LEU A 204 2.94 -4.46 -10.25
C LEU A 204 4.11 -3.48 -10.43
N SER A 205 5.25 -3.90 -10.98
CA SER A 205 6.40 -3.01 -11.24
C SER A 205 6.08 -1.87 -12.21
N GLN A 206 5.08 -2.04 -13.08
CA GLN A 206 4.57 -0.99 -13.98
C GLN A 206 3.35 -0.26 -13.42
N ALA A 207 3.01 -0.51 -12.15
CA ALA A 207 2.00 0.24 -11.42
C ALA A 207 2.58 1.54 -10.88
N THR A 208 1.75 2.58 -10.92
CA THR A 208 2.02 3.83 -10.22
C THR A 208 0.72 4.26 -9.58
N MET A 209 0.75 4.53 -8.29
CA MET A 209 -0.33 5.19 -7.59
C MET A 209 0.06 6.63 -7.31
N VAL A 210 -0.91 7.52 -7.43
CA VAL A 210 -0.72 8.95 -7.21
C VAL A 210 -1.82 9.51 -6.33
N GLY A 211 -1.45 10.44 -5.45
CA GLY A 211 -2.37 11.19 -4.60
C GLY A 211 -1.83 12.58 -4.33
N GLU A 212 -2.72 13.57 -4.15
CA GLU A 212 -2.33 14.91 -3.71
C GLU A 212 -1.98 14.87 -2.23
N LEU A 213 -0.82 15.42 -1.88
CA LEU A 213 -0.42 15.60 -0.49
C LEU A 213 -1.22 16.75 0.10
N VAL A 214 -1.98 16.45 1.14
CA VAL A 214 -2.68 17.41 1.96
C VAL A 214 -2.00 17.42 3.32
N GLU A 215 -1.37 18.54 3.65
CA GLU A 215 -0.82 18.77 4.99
C GLU A 215 -1.93 18.56 6.01
N GLN A 216 -1.68 17.66 6.96
CA GLN A 216 -2.55 17.54 8.11
C GLN A 216 -2.36 18.84 8.91
N PRO A 217 -3.45 19.46 9.41
CA PRO A 217 -3.28 20.43 10.47
C PRO A 217 -2.52 19.71 11.59
N ASN A 218 -1.39 20.27 12.03
CA ASN A 218 -0.74 19.79 13.25
C ASN A 218 -1.77 19.96 14.38
N ASP A 219 -2.55 18.90 14.65
CA ASP A 219 -3.55 18.80 15.72
C ASP A 219 -2.87 18.71 17.10
N CYS A 220 -1.59 19.09 17.14
CA CYS A 220 -0.71 19.16 18.27
C CYS A 220 -0.30 20.61 18.51
N PRO A 221 -1.19 21.47 19.05
CA PRO A 221 -0.90 22.90 19.24
C PRO A 221 0.35 23.19 20.10
N GLY A 222 0.87 22.19 20.82
CA GLY A 222 2.04 22.30 21.66
C GLY A 222 3.35 21.89 21.00
N ASP A 223 3.33 21.39 19.77
CA ASP A 223 4.55 21.07 19.01
C ASP A 223 4.95 22.31 18.22
N PHE A 224 5.87 23.10 18.76
CA PHE A 224 6.26 24.39 18.20
C PHE A 224 7.48 24.28 17.29
N ASN A 225 8.20 23.16 17.35
CA ASN A 225 9.35 22.87 16.48
C ASN A 225 9.03 21.84 15.39
N ASP A 226 7.78 21.36 15.34
CA ASP A 226 7.25 20.39 14.38
C ASP A 226 8.05 19.07 14.39
N ASP A 227 8.48 18.60 15.57
CA ASP A 227 9.27 17.37 15.73
C ASP A 227 8.43 16.11 16.03
N GLY A 228 7.10 16.26 16.07
CA GLY A 228 6.12 15.20 16.31
C GLY A 228 5.96 14.84 17.79
N VAL A 229 6.61 15.55 18.71
CA VAL A 229 6.53 15.25 20.15
C VAL A 229 6.62 16.50 21.02
N VAL A 230 5.52 16.84 21.69
CA VAL A 230 5.47 17.93 22.68
C VAL A 230 6.37 17.61 23.87
N ASN A 231 7.53 18.28 23.94
CA ASN A 231 8.55 17.98 24.93
C ASN A 231 9.26 19.24 25.49
N GLY A 232 10.42 19.04 26.11
CA GLY A 232 11.22 20.14 26.67
C GLY A 232 11.74 21.14 25.63
N ALA A 233 11.86 20.74 24.37
CA ALA A 233 12.23 21.62 23.26
C ALA A 233 11.14 22.67 23.01
N ASP A 234 9.89 22.24 22.91
CA ASP A 234 8.71 23.10 22.76
C ASP A 234 8.44 23.96 23.99
N PHE A 235 8.70 23.39 25.18
CA PHE A 235 8.60 24.17 26.41
C PHE A 235 9.56 25.36 26.41
N GLY A 236 10.72 25.22 25.74
CA GLY A 236 11.65 26.31 25.50
C GLY A 236 11.03 27.46 24.70
N ALA A 237 10.15 27.17 23.74
CA ALA A 237 9.44 28.17 22.94
C ALA A 237 8.45 28.98 23.80
N ILE A 238 7.68 28.33 24.69
CA ILE A 238 6.81 29.04 25.66
C ILE A 238 7.61 30.01 26.54
N LEU A 239 8.77 29.57 27.04
CA LEU A 239 9.61 30.43 27.86
C LEU A 239 10.22 31.60 27.08
N ALA A 240 10.52 31.39 25.80
CA ALA A 240 11.02 32.43 24.91
C ALA A 240 9.94 33.47 24.56
N ALA A 241 8.68 33.03 24.43
CA ALA A 241 7.54 33.88 24.09
C ALA A 241 6.87 34.56 25.30
N TRP A 242 7.38 34.36 26.52
CA TRP A 242 6.74 34.80 27.76
C TRP A 242 6.38 36.29 27.79
N GLY A 243 5.10 36.58 28.08
CA GLY A 243 4.55 37.94 28.11
C GLY A 243 3.58 38.21 26.96
N ALA A 244 3.43 39.48 26.59
CA ALA A 244 2.44 39.89 25.59
C ALA A 244 2.79 39.34 24.20
N CYS A 245 1.88 38.55 23.63
CA CYS A 245 2.11 37.79 22.42
C CYS A 245 0.77 37.53 21.72
N ALA A 246 0.23 38.55 21.06
CA ALA A 246 -1.08 38.45 20.43
C ALA A 246 -1.02 37.62 19.15
N GLY A 247 -1.55 36.40 19.20
CA GLY A 247 -1.67 35.49 18.04
C GLY A 247 -0.40 34.72 17.70
N CYS A 248 0.49 34.50 18.67
CA CYS A 248 1.58 33.55 18.51
C CYS A 248 1.14 32.12 18.85
N PRO A 249 1.82 31.09 18.31
CA PRO A 249 1.51 29.69 18.60
C PRO A 249 1.51 29.35 20.10
N GLU A 250 2.38 30.00 20.88
CA GLU A 250 2.56 29.74 22.31
C GLU A 250 1.42 30.30 23.20
N ASP A 251 0.55 31.16 22.67
CA ASP A 251 -0.67 31.67 23.33
C ASP A 251 -1.82 30.68 23.14
N LEU A 252 -1.68 29.52 23.78
CA LEU A 252 -2.58 28.36 23.61
C LEU A 252 -4.01 28.63 24.09
N ASN A 253 -4.21 29.60 24.98
CA ASN A 253 -5.55 29.97 25.46
C ASN A 253 -6.17 31.15 24.68
N GLY A 254 -5.38 31.86 23.87
CA GLY A 254 -5.81 32.94 23.00
C GLY A 254 -6.15 34.26 23.72
N ASP A 255 -5.59 34.50 24.91
CA ASP A 255 -5.84 35.72 25.70
C ASP A 255 -4.89 36.88 25.36
N GLY A 256 -3.92 36.63 24.47
CA GLY A 256 -2.92 37.58 24.00
C GLY A 256 -1.68 37.68 24.89
N ILE A 257 -1.52 36.80 25.89
CA ILE A 257 -0.41 36.78 26.84
C ILE A 257 0.04 35.35 27.12
N VAL A 258 1.26 35.01 26.69
CA VAL A 258 1.92 33.75 27.07
C VAL A 258 2.27 33.79 28.55
N SER A 259 1.62 32.93 29.33
CA SER A 259 1.70 32.93 30.78
C SER A 259 1.63 31.51 31.36
N GLY A 260 1.51 31.41 32.69
CA GLY A 260 1.32 30.12 33.35
C GLY A 260 0.03 29.38 32.94
N ALA A 261 -0.95 30.08 32.37
CA ALA A 261 -2.15 29.44 31.84
C ALA A 261 -1.84 28.61 30.58
N ASP A 262 -1.00 29.12 29.68
CA ASP A 262 -0.55 28.43 28.47
C ASP A 262 0.39 27.28 28.80
N VAL A 263 1.24 27.42 29.82
CA VAL A 263 2.00 26.29 30.38
C VAL A 263 1.07 25.16 30.83
N GLY A 264 -0.06 25.49 31.46
CA GLY A 264 -1.06 24.50 31.87
C GLY A 264 -1.71 23.77 30.69
N ALA A 265 -2.04 24.50 29.62
CA ALA A 265 -2.57 23.94 28.38
C ALA A 265 -1.54 23.06 27.66
N PHE A 266 -0.30 23.54 27.55
CA PHE A 266 0.83 22.84 26.95
C PHE A 266 1.13 21.50 27.62
N LEU A 267 1.16 21.45 28.95
CA LEU A 267 1.41 20.20 29.68
C LEU A 267 0.32 19.14 29.47
N ALA A 268 -0.90 19.54 29.07
CA ALA A 268 -1.95 18.60 28.70
C ALA A 268 -1.71 17.94 27.34
N LEU A 269 -0.84 18.54 26.52
CA LEU A 269 -0.43 18.04 25.20
C LEU A 269 0.90 17.25 25.27
N TRP A 270 1.52 17.12 26.45
CA TRP A 270 2.85 16.54 26.60
C TRP A 270 2.93 15.09 26.12
N GLY A 271 3.87 14.80 25.23
CA GLY A 271 4.09 13.49 24.65
C GLY A 271 4.00 13.52 23.12
N PRO A 272 4.01 12.34 22.48
CA PRO A 272 3.87 12.23 21.04
C PRO A 272 2.56 12.88 20.57
N CYS A 273 2.63 13.55 19.42
CA CYS A 273 1.44 14.07 18.77
C CYS A 273 0.56 12.90 18.25
N PRO A 274 -0.78 13.03 18.30
CA PRO A 274 -1.72 11.96 17.95
C PRO A 274 -1.86 11.72 16.44
#